data_AF-A0A8C7WWH0-F1
#
_entry.id   AF-A0A8C7WWH0-F1
#
_cell.length_a   1.000
_cell.length_b   1.000
_cell.length_c   1.000
_cell.angle_alpha   90.00
_cell.angle_beta   90.00
_cell.angle_gamma   90.00
#
_symmetry.space_group_name_H-M   'P 1'
#
loop_
_entity.id
_entity.type
_entity.pdbx_description
1 polymer ?
#
loop_
_entity_poly.entity_id
_entity_poly.type
_entity_poly.pdbx_seq_one_letter_code
_entity_poly.pdbx_strand_id
1 'polypeptide(L)'
;PSFPLQTWNCQTFSTLYQLQNKIHSSFVSVSLPAFHHNSTFCVQLGQKASPEDELEERFLLDSIAWPSPPPAAATPRIRQTSDPVHSFFNILPSREGRGWHVGDQLEVLVQIRDFQGHPKHYGGDFLLARLHSPELGAGVAGAVLDHRNGFYSALFPLLWEGPAQVEITLVHPSEAVAVLQRLREERPDRVFFKSLFRLGFLSETTVCNMCLPSDEQQPLCNYTDLYTGEPWFCYKPKILSCDTRINHFKGGYLKHLITNKEALLFQSGVNLKVPLRASGSDRIDVLPQRDKAEEEAGSLKPEQLHLSPSGYYYQESWRPLSGPTTRQFNQLSTTQCLKNKVINMYGDSTVRQWFEYLISAVPGEWRRVQSSSTFKMLTLKLRPFCTARSI
;
A
#
# COMPACT_ATOMS: atom_id res chain seq x y z
N PRO A 1 -10.19 8.74 -58.04
CA PRO A 1 -9.28 7.59 -57.80
C PRO A 1 -9.16 7.26 -56.30
N SER A 2 -10.18 6.56 -55.84
CA SER A 2 -10.22 5.47 -54.85
C SER A 2 -8.95 4.95 -54.14
N PHE A 3 -9.06 4.92 -52.80
CA PHE A 3 -8.58 3.95 -51.75
C PHE A 3 -7.08 3.86 -51.34
N PRO A 4 -6.74 3.38 -50.11
CA PRO A 4 -7.62 2.96 -48.99
C PRO A 4 -7.28 3.47 -47.56
N LEU A 5 -8.32 3.40 -46.71
CA LEU A 5 -8.26 3.32 -45.24
C LEU A 5 -7.44 2.10 -44.80
N GLN A 6 -6.51 2.31 -43.87
CA GLN A 6 -5.85 1.22 -43.15
C GLN A 6 -6.61 0.95 -41.84
N THR A 7 -7.33 -0.17 -41.85
CA THR A 7 -7.97 -0.81 -40.71
C THR A 7 -6.93 -1.11 -39.62
N TRP A 8 -7.16 -0.60 -38.42
CA TRP A 8 -6.37 -0.98 -37.25
C TRP A 8 -6.80 -2.39 -36.82
N ASN A 9 -5.86 -3.33 -36.98
CA ASN A 9 -6.02 -4.74 -36.73
C ASN A 9 -6.11 -5.02 -35.21
N CYS A 10 -7.21 -5.65 -34.77
CA CYS A 10 -7.50 -6.04 -33.37
C CYS A 10 -6.57 -7.12 -32.79
N GLN A 11 -5.48 -7.49 -33.46
CA GLN A 11 -4.60 -8.59 -33.02
C GLN A 11 -3.59 -8.20 -31.94
N THR A 12 -3.33 -6.91 -31.71
CA THR A 12 -2.28 -6.47 -30.76
C THR A 12 -2.74 -6.47 -29.29
N PHE A 13 -4.05 -6.57 -29.02
CA PHE A 13 -4.57 -6.67 -27.64
C PHE A 13 -4.52 -8.10 -27.07
N SER A 14 -4.39 -9.12 -27.93
CA SER A 14 -4.40 -10.52 -27.51
C SER A 14 -3.06 -10.98 -26.89
N THR A 15 -1.94 -10.36 -27.27
CA THR A 15 -0.60 -10.74 -26.79
C THR A 15 -0.33 -10.34 -25.34
N LEU A 16 -1.01 -9.33 -24.81
CA LEU A 16 -0.92 -8.96 -23.39
C LEU A 16 -1.70 -9.95 -22.49
N TYR A 17 -2.79 -10.52 -23.00
CA TYR A 17 -3.59 -11.51 -22.27
C TYR A 17 -2.88 -12.86 -22.12
N GLN A 18 -2.03 -13.25 -23.08
CA GLN A 18 -1.29 -14.52 -22.99
C GLN A 18 -0.12 -14.50 -22.01
N LEU A 19 0.40 -13.33 -21.62
CA LEU A 19 1.55 -13.26 -20.70
C LEU A 19 1.15 -13.48 -19.22
N GLN A 20 -0.14 -13.38 -18.87
CA GLN A 20 -0.63 -13.65 -17.51
C GLN A 20 -0.82 -15.14 -17.19
N ASN A 21 -0.79 -16.03 -18.18
CA ASN A 21 -1.07 -17.47 -17.99
C ASN A 21 0.16 -18.33 -17.62
N LYS A 22 1.23 -17.73 -17.09
CA LYS A 22 2.44 -18.47 -16.67
C LYS A 22 2.91 -18.12 -15.26
N ILE A 23 1.98 -18.18 -14.30
CA ILE A 23 2.34 -18.35 -12.89
C ILE A 23 1.85 -19.74 -12.50
N HIS A 24 2.76 -20.72 -12.48
CA HIS A 24 2.49 -22.03 -11.91
C HIS A 24 2.36 -21.86 -10.40
N SER A 25 1.17 -22.03 -9.84
CA SER A 25 1.00 -22.16 -8.39
C SER A 25 1.33 -23.60 -8.00
N SER A 26 2.28 -23.73 -7.07
CA SER A 26 2.62 -25.00 -6.42
C SER A 26 1.50 -25.33 -5.44
N PHE A 27 0.64 -26.29 -5.81
CA PHE A 27 -0.45 -26.74 -4.96
C PHE A 27 0.08 -27.45 -3.70
N VAL A 28 -0.35 -26.98 -2.52
CA VAL A 28 -0.38 -27.78 -1.30
C VAL A 28 -1.80 -27.69 -0.76
N SER A 29 -2.51 -28.82 -0.74
CA SER A 29 -3.84 -28.93 -0.17
C SER A 29 -3.75 -28.89 1.36
N VAL A 30 -4.09 -27.76 1.98
CA VAL A 30 -4.34 -27.69 3.42
C VAL A 30 -5.77 -27.22 3.61
N SER A 31 -6.60 -28.09 4.21
CA SER A 31 -7.95 -27.76 4.63
C SER A 31 -7.88 -26.80 5.82
N LEU A 32 -8.21 -25.52 5.60
CA LEU A 32 -8.25 -24.48 6.63
C LEU A 32 -9.66 -23.89 6.78
N PRO A 33 -10.04 -23.43 7.99
CA PRO A 33 -11.43 -23.20 8.37
C PRO A 33 -12.06 -21.98 7.70
N ALA A 34 -13.39 -22.04 7.49
CA ALA A 34 -14.18 -21.00 6.85
C ALA A 34 -14.25 -19.69 7.68
N PHE A 35 -13.89 -18.57 7.05
CA PHE A 35 -13.98 -17.23 7.64
C PHE A 35 -15.43 -16.69 7.58
N HIS A 36 -15.85 -15.98 8.63
CA HIS A 36 -17.22 -15.52 8.83
C HIS A 36 -17.60 -14.35 7.90
N HIS A 37 -18.51 -14.59 6.95
CA HIS A 37 -19.34 -13.56 6.31
C HIS A 37 -20.55 -13.27 7.23
N ASN A 38 -20.82 -12.03 7.65
CA ASN A 38 -22.18 -11.51 7.98
C ASN A 38 -22.25 -10.10 8.63
N SER A 39 -21.28 -9.20 8.46
CA SER A 39 -21.32 -7.89 9.14
C SER A 39 -21.26 -6.66 8.23
N THR A 40 -21.41 -6.80 6.91
CA THR A 40 -21.27 -5.66 5.98
C THR A 40 -22.58 -5.34 5.27
N PHE A 41 -22.85 -4.05 5.09
CA PHE A 41 -24.01 -3.57 4.32
C PHE A 41 -23.96 -4.00 2.83
N CYS A 42 -22.81 -4.50 2.37
CA CYS A 42 -22.51 -4.76 0.96
C CYS A 42 -22.21 -6.25 0.68
N VAL A 43 -22.85 -7.16 1.41
CA VAL A 43 -22.65 -8.63 1.32
C VAL A 43 -22.94 -9.21 -0.08
N GLN A 44 -23.65 -8.48 -0.95
CA GLN A 44 -24.01 -8.93 -2.31
C GLN A 44 -23.45 -8.01 -3.40
N LEU A 45 -22.16 -7.68 -3.33
CA LEU A 45 -21.49 -6.94 -4.41
C LEU A 45 -20.85 -7.90 -5.42
N GLY A 46 -21.26 -7.77 -6.69
CA GLY A 46 -20.61 -8.42 -7.82
C GLY A 46 -21.24 -9.74 -8.25
N GLN A 47 -20.77 -10.25 -9.39
CA GLN A 47 -21.07 -11.62 -9.81
C GLN A 47 -20.38 -12.60 -8.86
N LYS A 48 -20.95 -13.79 -8.69
CA LYS A 48 -20.28 -14.84 -7.92
C LYS A 48 -18.90 -15.09 -8.53
N ALA A 49 -17.86 -14.97 -7.72
CA ALA A 49 -16.49 -15.24 -8.14
C ALA A 49 -16.38 -16.64 -8.74
N SER A 50 -15.47 -16.81 -9.70
CA SER A 50 -15.13 -18.14 -10.20
C SER A 50 -14.51 -18.99 -9.06
N PRO A 51 -14.57 -20.33 -9.11
CA PRO A 51 -13.90 -21.16 -8.10
C PRO A 51 -12.40 -20.84 -7.96
N GLU A 52 -11.74 -20.46 -9.07
CA GLU A 52 -10.35 -20.02 -9.09
C GLU A 52 -10.16 -18.69 -8.36
N ASP A 53 -11.03 -17.70 -8.62
CA ASP A 53 -10.98 -16.40 -7.95
C ASP A 53 -11.33 -16.50 -6.45
N GLU A 54 -12.28 -17.37 -6.06
CA GLU A 54 -12.60 -17.62 -4.65
C GLU A 54 -11.38 -18.21 -3.90
N LEU A 55 -10.59 -19.05 -4.56
CA LEU A 55 -9.39 -19.63 -3.98
C LEU A 55 -8.28 -18.57 -3.85
N GLU A 56 -8.06 -17.77 -4.89
CA GLU A 56 -7.11 -16.66 -4.86
C GLU A 56 -7.50 -15.60 -3.82
N GLU A 57 -8.78 -15.24 -3.73
CA GLU A 57 -9.30 -14.34 -2.71
C GLU A 57 -9.00 -14.85 -1.30
N ARG A 58 -9.26 -16.14 -1.01
CA ARG A 58 -8.92 -16.74 0.29
C ARG A 58 -7.44 -16.67 0.56
N PHE A 59 -6.59 -17.02 -0.41
CA PHE A 59 -5.14 -16.94 -0.27
C PHE A 59 -4.68 -15.50 0.02
N LEU A 60 -5.22 -14.51 -0.69
CA LEU A 60 -4.91 -13.11 -0.49
C LEU A 60 -5.37 -12.63 0.90
N LEU A 61 -6.59 -12.96 1.32
CA LEU A 61 -7.13 -12.62 2.64
C LEU A 61 -6.28 -13.23 3.76
N ASP A 62 -5.87 -14.49 3.61
CA ASP A 62 -4.97 -15.15 4.57
C ASP A 62 -3.59 -14.48 4.59
N SER A 63 -3.07 -14.06 3.43
CA SER A 63 -1.76 -13.38 3.33
C SER A 63 -1.72 -11.99 3.96
N ILE A 64 -2.88 -11.32 4.05
CA ILE A 64 -3.02 -9.99 4.65
C ILE A 64 -3.70 -10.04 6.03
N ALA A 65 -3.91 -11.23 6.58
CA ALA A 65 -4.54 -11.41 7.87
C ALA A 65 -3.68 -10.74 8.96
N TRP A 66 -4.29 -9.84 9.72
CA TRP A 66 -3.62 -9.11 10.79
C TRP A 66 -4.08 -9.62 12.15
N PRO A 67 -3.18 -9.81 13.13
CA PRO A 67 -3.58 -10.25 14.46
C PRO A 67 -4.42 -9.17 15.15
N SER A 68 -5.64 -9.53 15.55
CA SER A 68 -6.50 -8.66 16.34
C SER A 68 -6.20 -8.80 17.84
N PRO A 69 -6.26 -7.69 18.61
CA PRO A 69 -6.19 -7.77 20.06
C PRO A 69 -7.35 -8.62 20.61
N PRO A 70 -7.19 -9.25 21.80
CA PRO A 70 -8.24 -10.05 22.41
C PRO A 70 -9.56 -9.27 22.55
N PRO A 71 -10.74 -9.91 22.51
CA PRO A 71 -12.03 -9.21 22.64
C PRO A 71 -12.15 -8.36 23.92
N ALA A 72 -11.49 -8.77 25.01
CA ALA A 72 -11.42 -8.00 26.25
C ALA A 72 -10.64 -6.67 26.10
N ALA A 73 -9.71 -6.60 25.14
CA ALA A 73 -8.96 -5.42 24.74
C ALA A 73 -9.63 -4.63 23.60
N ALA A 74 -10.83 -5.01 23.14
CA ALA A 74 -11.58 -4.28 22.10
C ALA A 74 -12.29 -3.02 22.63
N THR A 75 -12.42 -2.88 23.96
CA THR A 75 -12.88 -1.64 24.63
C THR A 75 -11.90 -1.18 25.72
N PRO A 76 -10.61 -1.05 25.39
CA PRO A 76 -9.59 -0.84 26.40
C PRO A 76 -9.72 0.58 26.95
N ARG A 77 -9.49 0.72 28.26
CA ARG A 77 -9.19 2.04 28.81
C ARG A 77 -7.94 2.54 28.10
N ILE A 78 -7.90 3.80 27.67
CA ILE A 78 -6.74 4.36 26.96
C ILE A 78 -5.40 4.07 27.68
N ARG A 79 -5.44 4.00 29.02
CA ARG A 79 -4.28 3.67 29.87
C ARG A 79 -3.66 2.28 29.62
N GLN A 80 -4.40 1.35 29.02
CA GLN A 80 -3.99 -0.04 28.75
C GLN A 80 -3.64 -0.27 27.26
N THR A 81 -3.67 0.78 26.45
CA THR A 81 -3.30 0.72 25.02
C THR A 81 -1.81 0.95 24.84
N SER A 82 -1.25 0.56 23.68
CA SER A 82 0.19 0.73 23.43
C SER A 82 0.62 2.19 23.52
N ASP A 83 1.70 2.43 24.25
CA ASP A 83 2.30 3.73 24.44
C ASP A 83 3.74 3.76 23.92
N PRO A 84 4.04 4.55 22.88
CA PRO A 84 5.39 4.66 22.35
C PRO A 84 6.37 5.32 23.34
N VAL A 85 5.90 6.09 24.33
CA VAL A 85 6.79 6.76 25.31
C VAL A 85 7.42 5.76 26.27
N HIS A 86 6.67 4.76 26.73
CA HIS A 86 7.15 3.71 27.61
C HIS A 86 7.73 2.51 26.84
N SER A 87 7.39 2.37 25.56
CA SER A 87 7.93 1.31 24.70
C SER A 87 9.34 1.65 24.23
N PHE A 88 10.14 0.63 23.97
CA PHE A 88 11.53 0.80 23.54
C PHE A 88 12.00 -0.38 22.70
N PHE A 89 13.16 -0.20 22.07
CA PHE A 89 13.83 -1.26 21.34
C PHE A 89 15.31 -1.38 21.72
N ASN A 90 15.88 -2.57 21.51
CA ASN A 90 17.26 -2.89 21.79
C ASN A 90 17.87 -3.67 20.64
N ILE A 91 19.05 -3.24 20.20
CA ILE A 91 19.86 -4.00 19.25
C ILE A 91 20.40 -5.24 19.98
N LEU A 92 20.11 -6.42 19.46
CA LEU A 92 20.65 -7.66 20.01
C LEU A 92 22.13 -7.79 19.64
N PRO A 93 22.99 -8.37 20.50
CA PRO A 93 24.39 -8.56 20.17
C PRO A 93 24.55 -9.50 18.97
N SER A 94 25.62 -9.32 18.20
CA SER A 94 25.92 -10.23 17.09
C SER A 94 26.17 -11.65 17.61
N ARG A 95 25.94 -12.63 16.75
CA ARG A 95 26.30 -14.02 17.04
C ARG A 95 27.81 -14.05 17.31
N GLU A 96 28.18 -14.46 18.52
CA GLU A 96 29.56 -14.55 19.04
C GLU A 96 30.22 -13.23 19.50
N GLY A 97 29.48 -12.12 19.61
CA GLY A 97 30.06 -10.85 20.10
C GLY A 97 31.10 -10.23 19.15
N ARG A 98 31.11 -10.66 17.88
CA ARG A 98 31.94 -10.11 16.80
C ARG A 98 31.35 -8.77 16.29
N GLY A 99 32.12 -8.00 15.54
CA GLY A 99 31.59 -6.83 14.83
C GLY A 99 30.52 -7.21 13.81
N TRP A 100 29.70 -6.25 13.41
CA TRP A 100 28.71 -6.40 12.35
C TRP A 100 29.38 -6.24 10.99
N HIS A 101 29.15 -7.15 10.05
CA HIS A 101 29.71 -7.08 8.69
C HIS A 101 28.62 -6.97 7.64
N VAL A 102 28.99 -6.46 6.46
CA VAL A 102 28.12 -6.56 5.27
C VAL A 102 27.82 -8.03 4.98
N GLY A 103 26.54 -8.35 4.79
CA GLY A 103 26.03 -9.71 4.62
C GLY A 103 25.40 -10.30 5.89
N ASP A 104 25.69 -9.74 7.07
CA ASP A 104 25.04 -10.16 8.32
C ASP A 104 23.57 -9.71 8.36
N GLN A 105 22.82 -10.31 9.29
CA GLN A 105 21.48 -9.88 9.65
C GLN A 105 21.48 -9.31 11.07
N LEU A 106 21.09 -8.04 11.18
CA LEU A 106 20.87 -7.38 12.45
C LEU A 106 19.47 -7.72 12.97
N GLU A 107 19.39 -8.17 14.22
CA GLU A 107 18.13 -8.36 14.93
C GLU A 107 17.96 -7.31 16.03
N VAL A 108 16.78 -6.72 16.08
CA VAL A 108 16.40 -5.71 17.05
C VAL A 108 15.14 -6.16 17.77
N LEU A 109 15.20 -6.26 19.09
CA LEU A 109 14.05 -6.63 19.91
C LEU A 109 13.30 -5.38 20.34
N VAL A 110 12.00 -5.35 20.05
CA VAL A 110 11.08 -4.28 20.45
C VAL A 110 10.20 -4.80 21.57
N GLN A 111 10.05 -4.01 22.63
CA GLN A 111 9.12 -4.27 23.71
C GLN A 111 8.06 -3.17 23.74
N ILE A 112 6.80 -3.56 23.52
CA ILE A 112 5.66 -2.64 23.62
C ILE A 112 5.10 -2.66 25.04
N ARG A 113 4.83 -1.48 25.56
CA ARG A 113 4.25 -1.24 26.88
C ARG A 113 3.00 -0.37 26.77
N ASP A 114 2.16 -0.45 27.79
CA ASP A 114 1.00 0.44 27.91
C ASP A 114 1.37 1.80 28.53
N PHE A 115 0.39 2.71 28.60
CA PHE A 115 0.54 4.03 29.23
C PHE A 115 0.80 3.98 30.75
N GLN A 116 0.68 2.82 31.38
CA GLN A 116 1.06 2.60 32.78
C GLN A 116 2.49 2.05 32.91
N GLY A 117 3.16 1.79 31.79
CA GLY A 117 4.50 1.22 31.73
C GLY A 117 4.53 -0.30 31.92
N HIS A 118 3.37 -0.97 31.90
CA HIS A 118 3.30 -2.42 31.98
C HIS A 118 3.60 -3.06 30.61
N PRO A 119 4.34 -4.17 30.55
CA PRO A 119 4.50 -4.94 29.32
C PRO A 119 3.14 -5.39 28.77
N LYS A 120 2.96 -5.26 27.45
CA LYS A 120 1.82 -5.90 26.79
C LYS A 120 2.01 -7.41 26.74
N HIS A 121 0.89 -8.13 26.58
CA HIS A 121 0.83 -9.58 26.45
C HIS A 121 0.22 -10.05 25.13
N TYR A 122 0.04 -9.12 24.18
CA TYR A 122 -0.53 -9.36 22.86
C TYR A 122 0.12 -8.44 21.83
N GLY A 123 0.03 -8.85 20.56
CA GLY A 123 0.61 -8.13 19.42
C GLY A 123 -0.41 -7.26 18.67
N GLY A 124 -0.22 -7.13 17.35
CA GLY A 124 -1.10 -6.40 16.44
C GLY A 124 -0.78 -4.93 16.24
N ASP A 125 0.27 -4.41 16.86
CA ASP A 125 0.75 -3.05 16.65
C ASP A 125 1.34 -2.91 15.24
N PHE A 126 1.02 -1.82 14.56
CA PHE A 126 1.62 -1.52 13.26
C PHE A 126 2.93 -0.76 13.45
N LEU A 127 4.03 -1.49 13.35
CA LEU A 127 5.39 -0.94 13.44
C LEU A 127 6.02 -0.83 12.05
N LEU A 128 6.72 0.27 11.80
CA LEU A 128 7.65 0.40 10.68
C LEU A 128 9.08 0.40 11.22
N ALA A 129 9.92 -0.45 10.63
CA ALA A 129 11.32 -0.58 10.98
C ALA A 129 12.18 -0.12 9.80
N ARG A 130 13.16 0.74 10.07
CA ARG A 130 14.10 1.25 9.06
C ARG A 130 15.50 1.24 9.63
N LEU A 131 16.45 0.72 8.86
CA LEU A 131 17.88 0.94 9.09
C LEU A 131 18.35 1.96 8.05
N HIS A 132 19.03 3.02 8.46
CA HIS A 132 19.43 4.08 7.54
C HIS A 132 20.70 4.79 7.94
N SER A 133 21.32 5.43 6.96
CA SER A 133 22.51 6.26 7.12
C SER A 133 22.30 7.51 6.28
N PRO A 134 21.89 8.64 6.88
CA PRO A 134 21.67 9.89 6.16
C PRO A 134 22.93 10.36 5.42
N GLU A 135 24.11 10.19 6.05
CA GLU A 135 25.40 10.61 5.50
C GLU A 135 25.79 9.85 4.22
N LEU A 136 25.39 8.56 4.14
CA LEU A 136 25.66 7.72 2.98
C LEU A 136 24.50 7.72 1.98
N GLY A 137 23.42 8.46 2.24
CA GLY A 137 22.18 8.36 1.46
C GLY A 137 21.67 6.91 1.39
N ALA A 138 21.85 6.15 2.48
CA ALA A 138 21.56 4.72 2.53
C ALA A 138 20.35 4.40 3.41
N GLY A 139 19.61 3.35 3.06
CA GLY A 139 18.48 2.92 3.86
C GLY A 139 17.81 1.65 3.36
N VAL A 140 17.36 0.84 4.29
CA VAL A 140 16.64 -0.41 4.03
C VAL A 140 15.46 -0.54 4.98
N ALA A 141 14.34 -1.07 4.47
CA ALA A 141 13.20 -1.43 5.29
C ALA A 141 13.50 -2.73 6.04
N GLY A 142 13.21 -2.75 7.34
CA GLY A 142 13.30 -3.95 8.17
C GLY A 142 12.04 -4.78 8.09
N ALA A 143 12.19 -6.09 8.24
CA ALA A 143 11.07 -7.00 8.44
C ALA A 143 10.67 -7.03 9.90
N VAL A 144 9.38 -6.81 10.20
CA VAL A 144 8.86 -6.87 11.57
C VAL A 144 8.12 -8.19 11.76
N LEU A 145 8.56 -8.97 12.74
CA LEU A 145 7.91 -10.19 13.21
C LEU A 145 7.23 -9.90 14.55
N ASP A 146 5.90 -10.09 14.59
CA ASP A 146 5.10 -10.01 15.81
C ASP A 146 5.08 -11.36 16.54
N HIS A 147 5.64 -11.39 17.75
CA HIS A 147 5.68 -12.60 18.60
C HIS A 147 4.36 -12.85 19.35
N ARG A 148 3.36 -11.99 19.16
CA ARG A 148 2.00 -12.04 19.73
C ARG A 148 1.95 -12.02 21.24
N ASN A 149 2.98 -11.51 21.88
CA ASN A 149 3.14 -11.48 23.34
C ASN A 149 3.61 -10.12 23.85
N GLY A 150 3.49 -9.05 23.03
CA GLY A 150 3.99 -7.71 23.33
C GLY A 150 5.43 -7.46 22.89
N PHE A 151 6.14 -8.47 22.40
CA PHE A 151 7.45 -8.34 21.78
C PHE A 151 7.38 -8.45 20.26
N TYR A 152 8.29 -7.76 19.59
CA TYR A 152 8.49 -7.84 18.14
C TYR A 152 9.99 -7.97 17.84
N SER A 153 10.35 -8.71 16.79
CA SER A 153 11.71 -8.69 16.22
C SER A 153 11.69 -7.87 14.94
N ALA A 154 12.56 -6.88 14.83
CA ALA A 154 12.87 -6.19 13.59
C ALA A 154 14.18 -6.72 13.02
N LEU A 155 14.14 -7.27 11.80
CA LEU A 155 15.25 -7.91 11.12
C LEU A 155 15.73 -7.03 9.96
N PHE A 156 17.03 -6.75 9.92
CA PHE A 156 17.63 -5.93 8.86
C PHE A 156 18.81 -6.67 8.21
N PRO A 157 18.80 -6.88 6.88
CA PRO A 157 20.02 -7.26 6.18
C PRO A 157 21.01 -6.09 6.17
N LEU A 158 22.27 -6.34 6.49
CA LEU A 158 23.34 -5.34 6.44
C LEU A 158 23.94 -5.29 5.03
N LEU A 159 23.64 -4.21 4.31
CA LEU A 159 23.83 -4.11 2.85
C LEU A 159 24.87 -3.06 2.43
N TRP A 160 25.46 -2.35 3.40
CA TRP A 160 26.51 -1.36 3.14
C TRP A 160 27.49 -1.28 4.29
N GLU A 161 28.71 -0.87 3.98
CA GLU A 161 29.75 -0.54 4.96
C GLU A 161 29.55 0.88 5.48
N GLY A 162 29.82 1.07 6.78
CA GLY A 162 29.79 2.36 7.45
C GLY A 162 28.68 2.47 8.51
N PRO A 163 28.43 3.70 9.01
CA PRO A 163 27.47 3.92 10.08
C PRO A 163 26.06 3.61 9.62
N ALA A 164 25.26 3.03 10.50
CA ALA A 164 23.84 2.78 10.31
C ALA A 164 23.05 3.01 11.61
N GLN A 165 21.88 3.61 11.48
CA GLN A 165 20.98 3.93 12.59
C GLN A 165 19.64 3.22 12.41
N VAL A 166 19.22 2.52 13.46
CA VAL A 166 17.92 1.86 13.57
C VAL A 166 16.88 2.89 13.98
N GLU A 167 15.76 2.90 13.27
CA GLU A 167 14.58 3.68 13.59
C GLU A 167 13.36 2.76 13.57
N ILE A 168 12.61 2.74 14.67
CA ILE A 168 11.36 1.99 14.79
C ILE A 168 10.25 2.96 15.11
N THR A 169 9.21 2.99 14.28
CA THR A 169 8.06 3.88 14.44
C THR A 169 6.82 3.07 14.74
N LEU A 170 6.16 3.37 15.86
CA LEU A 170 4.79 2.93 16.11
C LEU A 170 3.84 3.79 15.27
N VAL A 171 3.33 3.23 14.19
CA VAL A 171 2.39 3.92 13.30
C VAL A 171 1.01 3.92 13.92
N HIS A 172 0.52 2.74 14.32
CA HIS A 172 -0.75 2.57 15.01
C HIS A 172 -0.62 1.53 16.13
N PRO A 173 -1.18 1.80 17.32
CA PRO A 173 -1.29 0.78 18.36
C PRO A 173 -2.31 -0.29 17.93
N SER A 174 -2.20 -1.51 18.44
CA SER A 174 -3.06 -2.64 18.02
C SER A 174 -4.56 -2.36 18.17
N GLU A 175 -4.94 -1.54 19.16
CA GLU A 175 -6.33 -1.16 19.40
C GLU A 175 -6.83 -0.20 18.32
N ALA A 176 -5.96 0.69 17.82
CA ALA A 176 -6.29 1.54 16.67
C ALA A 176 -6.43 0.71 15.39
N VAL A 177 -5.54 -0.28 15.20
CA VAL A 177 -5.60 -1.19 14.05
C VAL A 177 -6.94 -1.95 14.06
N ALA A 178 -7.38 -2.45 15.21
CA ALA A 178 -8.68 -3.10 15.35
C ALA A 178 -9.85 -2.18 14.96
N VAL A 179 -9.82 -0.90 15.35
CA VAL A 179 -10.83 0.09 14.92
C VAL A 179 -10.79 0.30 13.41
N LEU A 180 -9.60 0.44 12.81
CA LEU A 180 -9.45 0.62 11.36
C LEU A 180 -9.94 -0.61 10.58
N GLN A 181 -9.68 -1.80 11.09
CA GLN A 181 -10.16 -3.07 10.55
C GLN A 181 -11.69 -3.15 10.60
N ARG A 182 -12.30 -2.88 11.77
CA ARG A 182 -13.75 -2.81 11.92
C ARG A 182 -14.36 -1.82 10.93
N LEU A 183 -13.78 -0.62 10.80
CA LEU A 183 -14.26 0.38 9.84
C LEU A 183 -14.08 -0.03 8.38
N ARG A 184 -13.08 -0.85 8.05
CA ARG A 184 -12.88 -1.38 6.70
C ARG A 184 -13.97 -2.39 6.36
N GLU A 185 -14.29 -3.25 7.32
CA GLU A 185 -15.26 -4.32 7.15
C GLU A 185 -16.68 -3.77 7.24
N GLU A 186 -17.08 -3.17 8.36
CA GLU A 186 -18.47 -2.77 8.63
C GLU A 186 -18.92 -1.49 7.90
N ARG A 187 -17.98 -0.60 7.52
CA ARG A 187 -18.29 0.73 6.94
C ARG A 187 -17.57 0.97 5.61
N PRO A 188 -17.79 0.13 4.58
CA PRO A 188 -17.20 0.37 3.25
C PRO A 188 -17.70 1.68 2.62
N ASP A 189 -18.88 2.16 3.02
CA ASP A 189 -19.50 3.42 2.63
C ASP A 189 -18.88 4.67 3.29
N ARG A 190 -17.91 4.50 4.20
CA ARG A 190 -17.22 5.60 4.90
C ARG A 190 -16.67 6.66 3.96
N VAL A 191 -16.27 6.26 2.75
CA VAL A 191 -15.97 7.15 1.64
C VAL A 191 -17.15 7.09 0.70
N PHE A 192 -17.83 8.22 0.54
CA PHE A 192 -18.91 8.32 -0.43
C PHE A 192 -18.47 9.18 -1.61
N PHE A 193 -18.97 8.81 -2.77
CA PHE A 193 -18.72 9.52 -4.02
C PHE A 193 -19.98 10.26 -4.44
N LYS A 194 -19.82 11.19 -5.38
CA LYS A 194 -20.92 11.91 -6.00
C LYS A 194 -20.72 11.96 -7.51
N SER A 195 -21.80 12.13 -8.24
CA SER A 195 -21.77 12.42 -9.67
C SER A 195 -22.61 13.66 -9.97
N LEU A 196 -22.14 14.47 -10.90
CA LEU A 196 -22.89 15.59 -11.48
C LEU A 196 -23.69 15.07 -12.68
N PHE A 197 -24.96 15.46 -12.73
CA PHE A 197 -25.90 15.21 -13.82
C PHE A 197 -26.24 16.55 -14.45
N ARG A 198 -26.21 16.64 -15.78
CA ARG A 198 -26.43 17.91 -16.47
C ARG A 198 -27.16 17.74 -17.79
N LEU A 199 -28.21 18.53 -17.98
CA LEU A 199 -28.91 18.69 -19.25
C LEU A 199 -29.16 20.19 -19.49
N GLY A 200 -28.38 20.78 -20.39
CA GLY A 200 -28.39 22.23 -20.63
C GLY A 200 -27.99 23.04 -19.40
N PHE A 201 -28.93 23.85 -18.89
CA PHE A 201 -28.75 24.67 -17.67
C PHE A 201 -29.14 23.93 -16.38
N LEU A 202 -29.83 22.81 -16.47
CA LEU A 202 -30.20 22.01 -15.30
C LEU A 202 -29.01 21.19 -14.84
N SER A 203 -28.74 21.22 -13.54
CA SER A 203 -27.68 20.41 -12.93
C SER A 203 -28.13 19.88 -11.57
N GLU A 204 -27.94 18.58 -11.34
CA GLU A 204 -28.17 17.92 -10.06
C GLU A 204 -26.94 17.11 -9.67
N THR A 205 -26.69 17.01 -8.36
CA THR A 205 -25.60 16.17 -7.85
C THR A 205 -26.18 15.15 -6.90
N THR A 206 -25.91 13.86 -7.15
CA THR A 206 -26.37 12.77 -6.30
C THR A 206 -25.21 11.93 -5.80
N VAL A 207 -25.43 11.20 -4.70
CA VAL A 207 -24.43 10.30 -4.11
C VAL A 207 -24.35 9.03 -4.94
N CYS A 208 -23.12 8.54 -5.09
CA CYS A 208 -22.78 7.30 -5.78
C CYS A 208 -21.82 6.47 -4.95
N ASN A 209 -21.92 5.15 -5.07
CA ASN A 209 -20.98 4.22 -4.46
C ASN A 209 -21.10 2.83 -5.10
N MET A 210 -20.18 1.91 -4.75
CA MET A 210 -20.27 0.51 -5.16
C MET A 210 -21.53 -0.16 -4.59
N CYS A 211 -21.91 0.18 -3.36
CA CYS A 211 -23.15 -0.23 -2.69
C CYS A 211 -23.83 0.98 -2.05
N LEU A 212 -25.14 1.12 -2.23
CA LEU A 212 -25.94 2.19 -1.64
C LEU A 212 -27.07 1.59 -0.78
N PRO A 213 -27.37 2.15 0.42
CA PRO A 213 -28.49 1.79 1.29
C PRO A 213 -29.78 1.46 0.55
N SER A 214 -30.21 0.19 0.61
CA SER A 214 -31.48 -0.29 0.05
C SER A 214 -32.70 0.27 0.79
N ASP A 215 -32.53 0.61 2.07
CA ASP A 215 -33.60 1.08 2.95
C ASP A 215 -34.16 2.46 2.58
N GLU A 216 -33.49 3.21 1.70
CA GLU A 216 -33.94 4.56 1.34
C GLU A 216 -35.07 4.60 0.30
N GLN A 217 -35.56 3.47 -0.24
CA GLN A 217 -36.56 3.37 -1.34
C GLN A 217 -36.32 4.34 -2.52
N GLN A 218 -35.11 4.87 -2.68
CA GLN A 218 -34.79 5.83 -3.72
C GLN A 218 -34.44 5.08 -5.00
N PRO A 219 -34.99 5.49 -6.16
CA PRO A 219 -34.61 4.91 -7.44
C PRO A 219 -33.12 5.10 -7.70
N LEU A 220 -32.47 4.07 -8.25
CA LEU A 220 -31.03 4.08 -8.53
C LEU A 220 -30.76 4.11 -10.04
N CYS A 221 -29.67 4.78 -10.40
CA CYS A 221 -29.03 4.64 -11.70
C CYS A 221 -27.95 3.56 -11.60
N ASN A 222 -28.04 2.54 -12.45
CA ASN A 222 -27.08 1.45 -12.53
C ASN A 222 -26.03 1.75 -13.60
N TYR A 223 -24.77 1.79 -13.20
CA TYR A 223 -23.61 2.00 -14.06
C TYR A 223 -22.55 0.91 -13.86
N THR A 224 -22.98 -0.30 -13.48
CA THR A 224 -22.11 -1.47 -13.47
C THR A 224 -21.39 -1.57 -14.81
N ASP A 225 -20.07 -1.73 -14.75
CA ASP A 225 -19.28 -1.90 -15.96
C ASP A 225 -19.68 -3.21 -16.65
N LEU A 226 -20.07 -3.13 -17.92
CA LEU A 226 -20.60 -4.29 -18.65
C LEU A 226 -19.52 -5.31 -19.01
N TYR A 227 -18.24 -4.92 -18.98
CA TYR A 227 -17.12 -5.78 -19.32
C TYR A 227 -16.52 -6.44 -18.09
N THR A 228 -16.27 -5.68 -17.03
CA THR A 228 -15.66 -6.17 -15.78
C THR A 228 -16.69 -6.66 -14.77
N GLY A 229 -17.95 -6.26 -14.91
CA GLY A 229 -18.99 -6.53 -13.90
C GLY A 229 -18.85 -5.71 -12.62
N GLU A 230 -17.91 -4.75 -12.58
CA GLU A 230 -17.68 -3.90 -11.40
C GLU A 230 -18.91 -3.05 -11.08
N PRO A 231 -19.54 -3.22 -9.90
CA PRO A 231 -20.77 -2.52 -9.56
C PRO A 231 -20.53 -1.04 -9.30
N TRP A 232 -21.39 -0.18 -9.85
CA TRP A 232 -21.40 1.24 -9.55
C TRP A 232 -22.80 1.82 -9.65
N PHE A 233 -23.30 2.38 -8.54
CA PHE A 233 -24.65 2.92 -8.47
C PHE A 233 -24.63 4.38 -8.04
N CYS A 234 -25.63 5.14 -8.49
CA CYS A 234 -25.94 6.48 -8.00
C CYS A 234 -27.41 6.57 -7.65
N TYR A 235 -27.77 7.37 -6.65
CA TYR A 235 -29.17 7.77 -6.50
C TYR A 235 -29.63 8.55 -7.74
N LYS A 236 -30.83 8.25 -8.22
CA LYS A 236 -31.40 8.92 -9.39
C LYS A 236 -31.69 10.39 -9.04
N PRO A 237 -31.25 11.36 -9.87
CA PRO A 237 -31.65 12.75 -9.72
C PRO A 237 -33.17 12.90 -9.74
N LYS A 238 -33.70 13.95 -9.10
CA LYS A 238 -35.15 14.12 -8.99
C LYS A 238 -35.77 14.51 -10.34
N ILE A 239 -35.04 15.29 -11.14
CA ILE A 239 -35.53 15.85 -12.40
C ILE A 239 -34.80 15.22 -13.59
N LEU A 240 -33.48 15.06 -13.49
CA LEU A 240 -32.63 14.60 -14.59
C LEU A 240 -32.62 13.07 -14.76
N SER A 241 -32.45 12.62 -16.01
CA SER A 241 -32.25 11.20 -16.34
C SER A 241 -30.86 10.71 -15.91
N CYS A 242 -30.75 9.40 -15.66
CA CYS A 242 -29.49 8.72 -15.41
C CYS A 242 -28.47 8.90 -16.55
N ASP A 243 -28.92 9.09 -17.79
CA ASP A 243 -28.06 9.24 -18.96
C ASP A 243 -27.33 10.59 -19.01
N THR A 244 -27.73 11.53 -18.16
CA THR A 244 -27.16 12.89 -18.11
C THR A 244 -25.96 13.00 -17.18
N ARG A 245 -25.45 11.88 -16.67
CA ARG A 245 -24.25 11.83 -15.82
C ARG A 245 -23.02 12.30 -16.60
N ILE A 246 -22.31 13.29 -16.08
CA ILE A 246 -21.13 13.86 -16.75
C ILE A 246 -19.79 13.49 -16.10
N ASN A 247 -19.78 13.16 -14.81
CA ASN A 247 -18.56 12.84 -14.08
C ASN A 247 -18.84 11.97 -12.85
N HIS A 248 -17.78 11.65 -12.11
CA HIS A 248 -17.82 11.18 -10.74
C HIS A 248 -16.67 11.86 -9.97
N PHE A 249 -16.85 12.13 -8.68
CA PHE A 249 -15.83 12.67 -7.81
C PHE A 249 -16.06 12.24 -6.35
N LYS A 250 -15.02 12.37 -5.53
CA LYS A 250 -15.12 12.08 -4.09
C LYS A 250 -16.04 13.09 -3.42
N GLY A 251 -17.10 12.60 -2.78
CA GLY A 251 -18.07 13.41 -2.07
C GLY A 251 -17.61 13.80 -0.66
N GLY A 252 -16.81 12.94 -0.02
CA GLY A 252 -16.23 13.20 1.29
C GLY A 252 -16.05 11.93 2.11
N TYR A 253 -16.06 12.11 3.43
CA TYR A 253 -16.06 11.02 4.40
C TYR A 253 -17.28 11.17 5.31
N LEU A 254 -17.89 10.04 5.66
CA LEU A 254 -18.89 10.03 6.72
C LEU A 254 -18.22 10.42 8.05
N LYS A 255 -18.91 11.25 8.82
CA LYS A 255 -18.45 11.72 10.13
C LYS A 255 -18.97 10.78 11.22
N HIS A 256 -18.37 10.87 12.42
CA HIS A 256 -18.83 10.15 13.62
C HIS A 256 -18.83 8.62 13.49
N LEU A 257 -17.93 8.06 12.68
CA LEU A 257 -17.74 6.61 12.54
C LEU A 257 -16.93 6.00 13.70
N ILE A 258 -16.19 6.83 14.43
CA ILE A 258 -15.45 6.45 15.63
C ILE A 258 -16.02 7.19 16.83
N THR A 259 -16.00 6.53 17.98
CA THR A 259 -16.42 7.14 19.25
C THR A 259 -15.36 8.12 19.75
N ASN A 260 -15.75 9.02 20.66
CA ASN A 260 -14.80 9.94 21.30
C ASN A 260 -13.66 9.20 22.04
N LYS A 261 -13.92 7.97 22.52
CA LYS A 261 -12.89 7.14 23.18
C LYS A 261 -11.91 6.57 22.16
N GLU A 262 -12.40 6.08 21.03
CA GLU A 262 -11.56 5.54 19.95
C GLU A 262 -10.73 6.63 19.27
N ALA A 263 -11.25 7.86 19.17
CA ALA A 263 -10.50 9.00 18.66
C ALA A 263 -9.19 9.26 19.43
N LEU A 264 -9.12 8.89 20.71
CA LEU A 264 -7.90 8.99 21.51
C LEU A 264 -6.78 8.05 21.05
N LEU A 265 -7.07 7.04 20.23
CA LEU A 265 -6.09 6.11 19.66
C LEU A 265 -5.37 6.68 18.41
N PHE A 266 -5.78 7.86 17.93
CA PHE A 266 -5.28 8.50 16.72
C PHE A 266 -4.68 9.89 17.01
N GLN A 267 -4.04 10.06 18.16
CA GLN A 267 -3.47 11.33 18.60
C GLN A 267 -2.05 11.50 18.04
N SER A 268 -1.89 12.52 17.17
CA SER A 268 -0.59 12.89 16.60
C SER A 268 0.41 13.26 17.69
N GLY A 269 1.62 12.70 17.61
CA GLY A 269 2.69 12.93 18.59
C GLY A 269 2.50 12.19 19.92
N VAL A 270 1.41 11.44 20.09
CA VAL A 270 1.14 10.63 21.30
C VAL A 270 1.17 9.15 20.97
N ASN A 271 0.32 8.68 20.06
CA ASN A 271 0.22 7.27 19.68
C ASN A 271 0.03 7.04 18.17
N LEU A 272 0.11 8.11 17.37
CA LEU A 272 0.03 8.05 15.91
C LEU A 272 1.37 8.48 15.31
N LYS A 273 2.06 7.55 14.63
CA LYS A 273 3.34 7.76 13.95
C LYS A 273 4.42 8.34 14.85
N VAL A 274 4.69 7.65 15.96
CA VAL A 274 5.67 8.09 16.96
C VAL A 274 6.88 7.15 16.95
N PRO A 275 8.12 7.67 16.85
CA PRO A 275 9.32 6.86 16.96
C PRO A 275 9.48 6.33 18.39
N LEU A 276 9.89 5.07 18.49
CA LEU A 276 10.26 4.44 19.74
C LEU A 276 11.68 4.84 20.13
N ARG A 277 11.98 4.84 21.44
CA ARG A 277 13.33 5.11 21.94
C ARG A 277 14.14 3.83 22.00
N ALA A 278 15.43 3.92 21.71
CA ALA A 278 16.35 2.83 22.06
C ALA A 278 16.62 2.84 23.57
N SER A 279 16.69 1.67 24.21
CA SER A 279 17.17 1.62 25.61
C SER A 279 18.69 1.74 25.70
N GLY A 280 19.41 1.52 24.60
CA GLY A 280 20.85 1.64 24.47
C GLY A 280 21.24 2.39 23.19
N SER A 281 22.30 1.95 22.51
CA SER A 281 22.66 2.50 21.20
C SER A 281 21.62 2.11 20.15
N ASP A 282 21.19 3.08 19.35
CA ASP A 282 20.44 2.90 18.11
C ASP A 282 21.34 2.86 16.87
N ARG A 283 22.65 3.03 17.06
CA ARG A 283 23.67 3.07 16.01
C ARG A 283 24.59 1.86 16.06
N ILE A 284 25.00 1.43 14.88
CA ILE A 284 26.03 0.43 14.65
C ILE A 284 26.97 0.91 13.54
N ASP A 285 28.20 0.40 13.55
CA ASP A 285 29.12 0.52 12.44
C ASP A 285 29.22 -0.84 11.75
N VAL A 286 28.91 -0.85 10.45
CA VAL A 286 28.97 -2.05 9.62
C VAL A 286 30.34 -2.13 8.96
N LEU A 287 31.06 -3.20 9.25
CA LEU A 287 32.39 -3.51 8.74
C LEU A 287 32.32 -4.11 7.33
N PRO A 288 33.43 -4.07 6.57
CA PRO A 288 33.53 -4.75 5.27
C PRO A 288 33.15 -6.23 5.34
N GLN A 289 32.67 -6.78 4.22
CA GLN A 289 32.38 -8.20 4.11
C GLN A 289 33.63 -9.04 4.46
N ARG A 290 33.44 -10.14 5.17
CA ARG A 290 34.55 -11.06 5.53
C ARG A 290 35.12 -11.73 4.28
N ASP A 291 36.41 -12.04 4.33
CA ASP A 291 37.06 -12.78 3.25
C ASP A 291 36.45 -14.20 3.12
N LYS A 292 36.26 -14.65 1.87
CA LYS A 292 35.58 -15.91 1.52
C LYS A 292 36.14 -17.17 2.20
N ALA A 293 37.36 -17.12 2.74
CA ALA A 293 37.99 -18.22 3.44
C ALA A 293 37.39 -18.51 4.83
N GLU A 294 36.67 -17.56 5.44
CA GLU A 294 36.03 -17.73 6.76
C GLU A 294 34.55 -18.14 6.67
N GLU A 295 33.92 -18.01 5.49
CA GLU A 295 32.50 -18.33 5.27
C GLU A 295 32.21 -19.84 5.25
N GLU A 296 33.18 -20.66 4.86
CA GLU A 296 33.01 -22.12 4.73
C GLU A 296 32.99 -22.86 6.09
N ALA A 297 33.46 -22.24 7.17
CA ALA A 297 33.57 -22.89 8.48
C ALA A 297 32.29 -22.80 9.34
N GLY A 298 31.27 -22.04 8.93
CA GLY A 298 30.11 -21.72 9.78
C GLY A 298 28.73 -21.78 9.11
N SER A 299 28.61 -22.31 7.89
CA SER A 299 27.36 -22.27 7.12
C SER A 299 26.28 -23.26 7.63
N LEU A 300 25.68 -22.95 8.77
CA LEU A 300 24.24 -23.17 8.93
C LEU A 300 23.55 -21.97 8.30
N LYS A 301 23.19 -22.07 7.00
CA LYS A 301 22.28 -21.11 6.38
C LYS A 301 21.06 -21.04 7.28
N PRO A 302 20.77 -19.90 7.95
CA PRO A 302 19.49 -19.75 8.61
C PRO A 302 18.44 -19.98 7.53
N GLU A 303 17.38 -20.73 7.84
CA GLU A 303 16.16 -20.71 7.02
C GLU A 303 15.90 -19.25 6.69
N GLN A 304 16.10 -18.88 5.42
CA GLN A 304 15.85 -17.54 4.94
C GLN A 304 14.37 -17.31 5.12
N LEU A 305 13.98 -16.76 6.27
CA LEU A 305 12.68 -16.16 6.46
C LEU A 305 12.48 -15.26 5.24
N HIS A 306 11.42 -15.55 4.48
CA HIS A 306 11.03 -14.94 3.21
C HIS A 306 10.65 -13.44 3.34
N LEU A 307 11.24 -12.74 4.30
CA LEU A 307 10.98 -11.36 4.66
C LEU A 307 12.16 -10.46 4.25
N SER A 308 12.77 -10.74 3.09
CA SER A 308 13.82 -9.88 2.56
C SER A 308 13.19 -8.68 1.84
N PRO A 309 13.66 -7.45 2.08
CA PRO A 309 13.18 -6.28 1.35
C PRO A 309 13.47 -6.43 -0.15
N SER A 310 12.70 -5.77 -1.02
CA SER A 310 12.93 -5.82 -2.47
C SER A 310 14.25 -5.16 -2.91
N GLY A 311 14.84 -4.33 -2.04
CA GLY A 311 16.04 -3.55 -2.32
C GLY A 311 16.37 -2.61 -1.17
N TYR A 312 17.36 -1.76 -1.41
CA TYR A 312 17.85 -0.77 -0.47
C TYR A 312 18.33 0.48 -1.21
N TYR A 313 18.38 1.62 -0.52
CA TYR A 313 19.08 2.80 -0.98
C TYR A 313 20.53 2.76 -0.53
N TYR A 314 21.44 3.21 -1.40
CA TYR A 314 22.82 3.52 -1.04
C TYR A 314 23.36 4.57 -2.01
N GLN A 315 24.00 5.61 -1.48
CA GLN A 315 24.42 6.80 -2.24
C GLN A 315 23.26 7.39 -3.04
N GLU A 316 22.10 7.54 -2.39
CA GLU A 316 20.86 8.10 -2.97
C GLU A 316 20.27 7.30 -4.15
N SER A 317 20.83 6.13 -4.46
CA SER A 317 20.32 5.24 -5.49
C SER A 317 19.62 4.03 -4.90
N TRP A 318 18.44 3.73 -5.42
CA TRP A 318 17.80 2.43 -5.19
C TRP A 318 18.61 1.30 -5.85
N ARG A 319 18.78 0.21 -5.12
CA ARG A 319 19.50 -1.00 -5.52
C ARG A 319 18.60 -2.21 -5.23
N PRO A 320 18.11 -2.92 -6.25
CA PRO A 320 17.30 -4.11 -6.04
C PRO A 320 18.17 -5.26 -5.52
N LEU A 321 17.64 -6.06 -4.58
CA LEU A 321 18.31 -7.28 -4.11
C LEU A 321 18.11 -8.46 -5.08
N SER A 322 17.04 -8.43 -5.86
CA SER A 322 16.73 -9.43 -6.88
C SER A 322 16.43 -8.77 -8.22
N GLY A 323 16.91 -9.39 -9.30
CA GLY A 323 16.71 -8.90 -10.66
C GLY A 323 17.79 -7.92 -11.14
N PRO A 324 17.57 -7.28 -12.30
CA PRO A 324 18.57 -6.43 -12.93
C PRO A 324 18.72 -5.10 -12.21
N THR A 325 19.94 -4.55 -12.21
CA THR A 325 20.25 -3.21 -11.69
C THR A 325 19.29 -2.16 -12.27
N THR A 326 18.72 -1.33 -11.40
CA THR A 326 17.84 -0.25 -11.82
C THR A 326 18.61 0.76 -12.68
N ARG A 327 18.12 1.00 -13.89
CA ARG A 327 18.69 2.03 -14.77
C ARG A 327 18.36 3.40 -14.22
N GLN A 328 19.37 4.24 -14.08
CA GLN A 328 19.19 5.65 -13.73
C GLN A 328 19.07 6.49 -15.00
N PHE A 329 18.11 7.40 -15.00
CA PHE A 329 17.87 8.33 -16.11
C PHE A 329 17.98 9.75 -15.59
N ASN A 330 18.82 10.57 -16.23
CA ASN A 330 18.81 12.01 -16.00
C ASN A 330 17.61 12.65 -16.72
N GLN A 331 17.29 13.90 -16.38
CA GLN A 331 16.12 14.60 -16.91
C GLN A 331 16.08 14.65 -18.45
N LEU A 332 17.22 14.86 -19.12
CA LEU A 332 17.31 14.90 -20.58
C LEU A 332 16.97 13.54 -21.20
N SER A 333 17.59 12.47 -20.68
CA SER A 333 17.34 11.10 -21.14
C SER A 333 15.89 10.66 -20.89
N THR A 334 15.30 11.03 -19.76
CA THR A 334 13.88 10.81 -19.45
C THR A 334 12.99 11.55 -20.46
N THR A 335 13.25 12.83 -20.70
CA THR A 335 12.46 13.64 -21.66
C THR A 335 12.53 13.06 -23.06
N GLN A 336 13.72 12.67 -23.51
CA GLN A 336 13.92 12.05 -24.82
C GLN A 336 13.24 10.68 -24.91
N CYS A 337 13.31 9.86 -23.85
CA CYS A 337 12.66 8.56 -23.79
C CYS A 337 11.14 8.68 -23.86
N LEU A 338 10.54 9.64 -23.14
CA LEU A 338 9.10 9.83 -23.07
C LEU A 338 8.52 10.61 -24.26
N LYS A 339 9.35 11.24 -25.08
CA LYS A 339 8.94 12.02 -26.25
C LYS A 339 8.05 11.20 -27.18
N ASN A 340 6.90 11.75 -27.55
CA ASN A 340 5.90 11.13 -28.44
C ASN A 340 5.32 9.80 -27.94
N LYS A 341 5.46 9.47 -26.65
CA LYS A 341 4.84 8.28 -26.05
C LYS A 341 3.53 8.63 -25.35
N VAL A 342 2.65 7.64 -25.29
CA VAL A 342 1.46 7.65 -24.43
C VAL A 342 1.76 6.78 -23.22
N ILE A 343 1.59 7.33 -22.02
CA ILE A 343 1.80 6.62 -20.77
C ILE A 343 0.45 6.42 -20.11
N ASN A 344 0.08 5.16 -19.86
CA ASN A 344 -1.10 4.81 -19.10
C ASN A 344 -0.65 4.40 -17.70
N MET A 345 -1.14 5.11 -16.70
CA MET A 345 -0.82 4.86 -15.30
C MET A 345 -2.08 4.37 -14.59
N TYR A 346 -1.97 3.20 -13.95
CA TYR A 346 -3.05 2.60 -13.17
C TYR A 346 -2.55 2.35 -11.76
N GLY A 347 -3.32 2.77 -10.78
CA GLY A 347 -3.04 2.41 -9.40
C GLY A 347 -3.67 3.36 -8.41
N ASP A 348 -3.12 3.33 -7.22
CA ASP A 348 -3.63 4.02 -6.06
C ASP A 348 -3.15 5.49 -5.98
N SER A 349 -3.20 6.06 -4.79
CA SER A 349 -2.72 7.42 -4.54
C SER A 349 -1.23 7.62 -4.80
N THR A 350 -0.42 6.58 -4.79
CA THR A 350 1.02 6.59 -5.09
C THR A 350 1.24 6.80 -6.58
N VAL A 351 0.48 6.11 -7.43
CA VAL A 351 0.55 6.29 -8.88
C VAL A 351 0.12 7.71 -9.28
N ARG A 352 -0.87 8.29 -8.58
CA ARG A 352 -1.21 9.70 -8.77
C ARG A 352 -0.04 10.64 -8.43
N GLN A 353 0.72 10.38 -7.36
CA GLN A 353 1.88 11.20 -7.01
C GLN A 353 2.97 11.10 -8.09
N TRP A 354 3.22 9.90 -8.63
CA TRP A 354 4.12 9.71 -9.77
C TRP A 354 3.67 10.48 -11.02
N PHE A 355 2.36 10.47 -11.29
CA PHE A 355 1.78 11.25 -12.38
C PHE A 355 2.02 12.76 -12.19
N GLU A 356 1.75 13.27 -10.98
CA GLU A 356 1.96 14.69 -10.64
C GLU A 356 3.44 15.07 -10.76
N TYR A 357 4.34 14.22 -10.27
CA TYR A 357 5.79 14.39 -10.40
C TYR A 357 6.27 14.40 -11.86
N LEU A 358 5.80 13.47 -12.71
CA LEU A 358 6.26 13.41 -14.09
C LEU A 358 5.82 14.61 -14.92
N ILE A 359 4.63 15.16 -14.64
CA ILE A 359 4.16 16.39 -15.28
C ILE A 359 5.05 17.58 -14.88
N SER A 360 5.49 17.64 -13.62
CA SER A 360 6.33 18.76 -13.16
C SER A 360 7.79 18.61 -13.57
N ALA A 361 8.35 17.40 -13.54
CA ALA A 361 9.77 17.14 -13.72
C ALA A 361 10.19 17.06 -15.20
N VAL A 362 9.29 16.75 -16.13
CA VAL A 362 9.61 16.54 -17.54
C VAL A 362 9.07 17.70 -18.40
N PRO A 363 9.95 18.54 -18.99
CA PRO A 363 9.53 19.66 -19.81
C PRO A 363 8.76 19.22 -21.05
N GLY A 364 7.55 19.74 -21.25
CA GLY A 364 6.78 19.61 -22.48
C GLY A 364 5.27 19.71 -22.27
N GLU A 365 4.52 19.79 -23.38
CA GLU A 365 3.06 19.86 -23.34
C GLU A 365 2.46 18.47 -23.07
N TRP A 366 2.09 18.26 -21.81
CA TRP A 366 1.32 17.11 -21.37
C TRP A 366 -0.17 17.32 -21.62
N ARG A 367 -0.81 16.43 -22.38
CA ARG A 367 -2.27 16.39 -22.48
C ARG A 367 -2.80 15.21 -21.66
N ARG A 368 -3.69 15.50 -20.69
CA ARG A 368 -4.51 14.49 -20.03
C ARG A 368 -5.57 13.99 -21.02
N VAL A 369 -5.56 12.71 -21.34
CA VAL A 369 -6.43 12.14 -22.40
C VAL A 369 -7.70 11.52 -21.83
N GLN A 370 -7.64 10.80 -20.70
CA GLN A 370 -8.79 10.14 -20.06
C GLN A 370 -8.56 9.92 -18.56
N SER A 371 -9.65 9.78 -17.81
CA SER A 371 -9.71 9.34 -16.39
C SER A 371 -10.85 8.34 -16.25
N SER A 372 -10.55 7.05 -16.05
CA SER A 372 -11.55 6.00 -15.75
C SER A 372 -11.87 5.94 -14.24
N SER A 373 -13.06 5.45 -13.89
CA SER A 373 -13.73 5.65 -12.60
C SER A 373 -13.51 4.58 -11.53
N THR A 374 -13.08 3.36 -11.85
CA THR A 374 -12.93 2.31 -10.81
C THR A 374 -11.51 2.24 -10.24
N PHE A 375 -10.51 2.50 -11.09
CA PHE A 375 -9.13 2.77 -10.72
C PHE A 375 -8.70 3.98 -11.54
N LYS A 376 -7.95 4.92 -10.94
CA LYS A 376 -7.50 6.14 -11.65
C LYS A 376 -6.56 5.75 -12.79
N MET A 377 -7.13 5.41 -13.95
CA MET A 377 -6.39 5.33 -15.20
C MET A 377 -6.10 6.76 -15.62
N LEU A 378 -4.84 7.17 -15.52
CA LEU A 378 -4.37 8.47 -15.96
C LEU A 378 -3.55 8.28 -17.23
N THR A 379 -4.06 8.82 -18.34
CA THR A 379 -3.35 8.78 -19.63
C THR A 379 -2.67 10.11 -19.91
N LEU A 380 -1.36 10.06 -20.13
CA LEU A 380 -0.52 11.18 -20.54
C LEU A 380 -0.04 11.02 -21.97
N LYS A 381 -0.04 12.11 -22.75
CA LYS A 381 0.66 12.20 -24.03
C LYS A 381 1.60 13.40 -24.03
N LEU A 382 2.89 13.15 -24.21
CA LEU A 382 3.90 14.20 -24.36
C LEU A 382 4.00 14.60 -25.84
N ARG A 383 3.65 15.84 -26.17
CA ARG A 383 3.78 16.37 -27.54
C ARG A 383 5.19 16.90 -27.80
N PRO A 384 5.65 16.89 -29.06
CA PRO A 384 6.85 17.62 -29.43
C PRO A 384 6.57 19.14 -29.33
N PHE A 385 7.58 19.91 -28.93
CA PHE A 385 7.57 21.37 -29.04
C PHE A 385 7.34 21.75 -30.51
N CYS A 386 6.13 22.21 -30.85
CA CYS A 386 5.92 22.96 -32.07
C CYS A 386 6.16 24.42 -31.73
N THR A 387 7.38 24.92 -31.94
CA THR A 387 7.60 26.36 -32.05
C THR A 387 6.84 26.84 -33.28
N ALA A 388 5.69 27.47 -33.06
CA ALA A 388 5.10 28.35 -34.06
C ALA A 388 6.04 29.54 -34.22
N ARG A 389 7.00 29.45 -35.16
CA ARG A 389 7.60 30.65 -35.74
C ARG A 389 6.52 31.27 -36.61
N SER A 390 5.99 32.43 -36.19
CA SER A 390 5.34 33.32 -37.13
C SER A 390 6.38 33.76 -38.15
N ILE A 391 6.07 33.59 -39.43
CA ILE A 391 6.49 34.51 -40.48
C ILE A 391 5.20 35.16 -40.98
#